data_AF-A0A3N5XPP1-F1
#
_entry.id   AF-A0A3N5XPP1-F1
#
_cell.length_a   1.000
_cell.length_b   1.000
_cell.length_c   1.000
_cell.angle_alpha   90.00
_cell.angle_beta   90.00
_cell.angle_gamma   90.00
#
_symmetry.space_group_name_H-M   'P 1'
#
loop_
_entity.id
_entity.type
_entity.pdbx_description
1 polymer ?
#
loop_
_entity_poly.entity_id
_entity_poly.type
_entity_poly.pdbx_seq_one_letter_code
_entity_poly.pdbx_strand_id
1 'polypeptide(L)'
;TRAEVREIEPYVVCQSTHAKHSPKQGVSRIPWLSGSATWTYYAITQYLLGLRPEIHGLRVDPCIPGAWKGFAVERRFRGKLVRVRVENPDGVQKGVRQVELNGEALEDNLIPVAKMKDDNQVVVTLGVTA
;
A
#
# COMPACT_ATOMS: atom_id res chain seq x y z
N THR A 1 -18.93 -0.27 14.93
CA THR A 1 -18.00 0.84 15.26
C THR A 1 -18.33 1.33 16.67
N ARG A 2 -17.34 1.79 17.46
CA ARG A 2 -17.55 2.35 18.82
C ARG A 2 -17.47 3.88 18.80
N ALA A 3 -18.47 4.51 18.19
CA ALA A 3 -18.49 5.97 17.99
C ALA A 3 -18.60 6.74 19.31
N GLU A 4 -19.32 6.16 20.28
CA GLU A 4 -19.44 6.64 21.65
C GLU A 4 -18.10 6.70 22.41
N VAL A 5 -17.09 5.94 21.96
CA VAL A 5 -15.73 6.00 22.50
C VAL A 5 -14.86 6.97 21.72
N ARG A 6 -14.95 6.97 20.38
CA ARG A 6 -14.07 7.76 19.51
C ARG A 6 -14.42 9.25 19.51
N GLU A 7 -15.70 9.60 19.66
CA GLU A 7 -16.25 10.98 19.72
C GLU A 7 -15.92 11.91 18.52
N ILE A 8 -15.48 11.35 17.39
CA ILE A 8 -15.25 12.09 16.15
C ILE A 8 -15.73 11.26 14.96
N GLU A 9 -15.70 11.85 13.76
CA GLU A 9 -16.12 11.23 12.53
C GLU A 9 -15.34 9.91 12.24
N PRO A 10 -16.03 8.81 11.88
CA PRO A 10 -15.41 7.49 11.73
C PRO A 10 -14.69 7.29 10.38
N TYR A 11 -14.75 8.27 9.48
CA TYR A 11 -14.21 8.20 8.12
C TYR A 11 -12.99 9.10 7.89
N VAL A 12 -12.54 9.83 8.92
CA VAL A 12 -11.29 10.59 8.90
C VAL A 12 -10.38 10.21 10.06
N VAL A 13 -9.09 10.43 9.83
CA VAL A 13 -8.09 10.39 10.89
C VAL A 13 -8.11 11.70 11.69
N CYS A 14 -7.41 11.69 12.82
CA CYS A 14 -7.35 12.80 13.77
C CYS A 14 -5.91 13.04 14.23
N GLN A 15 -5.68 14.18 14.85
CA GLN A 15 -4.36 14.52 15.39
C GLN A 15 -3.97 13.62 16.58
N SER A 16 -4.93 13.34 17.48
CA SER A 16 -4.64 12.60 18.70
C SER A 16 -5.82 11.77 19.19
N THR A 17 -5.48 10.74 19.98
CA THR A 17 -6.42 9.90 20.73
C THR A 17 -5.91 9.78 22.15
N HIS A 18 -6.78 10.01 23.13
CA HIS A 18 -6.47 9.89 24.54
C HIS A 18 -5.99 8.46 24.87
N ALA A 19 -4.79 8.38 25.44
CA ALA A 19 -4.13 7.12 25.78
C ALA A 19 -4.82 6.40 26.96
N LYS A 20 -4.39 5.16 27.22
CA LYS A 20 -4.94 4.26 28.25
C LYS A 20 -5.02 4.87 29.66
N HIS A 21 -4.12 5.77 30.01
CA HIS A 21 -4.06 6.38 31.34
C HIS A 21 -4.94 7.63 31.51
N SER A 22 -5.63 8.07 30.45
CA SER A 22 -6.57 9.19 30.53
C SER A 22 -7.95 8.70 30.98
N PRO A 23 -8.67 9.46 31.82
CA PRO A 23 -10.10 9.21 32.08
C PRO A 23 -10.97 9.22 30.82
N LYS A 24 -10.47 9.80 29.72
CA LYS A 24 -11.12 9.84 28.41
C LYS A 24 -10.49 8.86 27.41
N GLN A 25 -9.95 7.72 27.87
CA GLN A 25 -9.30 6.74 27.00
C GLN A 25 -10.11 6.47 25.71
N GLY A 26 -9.44 6.53 24.55
CA GLY A 26 -10.04 6.21 23.25
C GLY A 26 -10.75 7.39 22.57
N VAL A 27 -11.03 8.45 23.31
CA VAL A 27 -11.58 9.69 22.76
C VAL A 27 -10.55 10.38 21.87
N SER A 28 -10.97 10.84 20.69
CA SER A 28 -10.10 11.50 19.71
C SER A 28 -10.40 12.99 19.58
N ARG A 29 -9.41 13.78 19.14
CA ARG A 29 -9.53 15.25 18.99
C ARG A 29 -8.89 15.74 17.70
N ILE A 30 -9.39 16.87 17.22
CA ILE A 30 -8.90 17.59 16.03
C ILE A 30 -8.93 16.66 14.79
N PRO A 31 -10.14 16.25 14.34
CA PRO A 31 -10.30 15.56 13.07
C PRO A 31 -9.94 16.47 11.89
N TRP A 32 -9.86 15.90 10.70
CA TRP A 32 -9.60 16.57 9.41
C TRP A 32 -8.18 17.14 9.24
N LEU A 33 -7.86 18.24 9.90
CA LEU A 33 -6.67 19.05 9.62
C LEU A 33 -5.46 18.53 10.37
N SER A 34 -5.01 17.32 10.02
CA SER A 34 -3.81 16.68 10.58
C SER A 34 -2.96 16.04 9.48
N GLY A 35 -1.63 16.20 9.60
CA GLY A 35 -0.65 15.50 8.75
C GLY A 35 -0.73 13.97 8.86
N SER A 36 -1.44 13.43 9.87
CA SER A 36 -1.77 12.01 9.96
C SER A 36 -2.42 11.48 8.69
N ALA A 37 -3.25 12.27 7.99
CA ALA A 37 -3.89 11.82 6.75
C ALA A 37 -2.86 11.55 5.65
N THR A 38 -1.93 12.49 5.46
CA THR A 38 -0.84 12.39 4.48
C THR A 38 0.08 11.21 4.79
N TRP A 39 0.50 11.07 6.05
CA TRP A 39 1.38 9.99 6.46
C TRP A 39 0.72 8.61 6.41
N THR A 40 -0.56 8.49 6.77
CA THR A 40 -1.32 7.26 6.62
C THR A 40 -1.44 6.87 5.14
N TYR A 41 -1.78 7.81 4.26
CA TYR A 41 -1.84 7.55 2.81
C TYR A 41 -0.48 7.11 2.27
N TYR A 42 0.60 7.83 2.61
CA TYR A 42 1.96 7.52 2.20
C TYR A 42 2.39 6.12 2.67
N ALA A 43 2.23 5.82 3.97
CA ALA A 43 2.61 4.54 4.54
C ALA A 43 1.83 3.38 3.92
N ILE A 44 0.50 3.50 3.80
CA ILE A 44 -0.34 2.44 3.23
C ILE A 44 -0.01 2.23 1.75
N THR A 45 0.00 3.28 0.94
CA THR A 45 0.17 3.11 -0.52
C THR A 45 1.58 2.70 -0.90
N GLN A 46 2.61 3.25 -0.24
CA GLN A 46 4.00 3.06 -0.65
C GLN A 46 4.72 1.94 0.09
N TYR A 47 4.34 1.62 1.34
CA TYR A 47 5.10 0.66 2.15
C TYR A 47 4.28 -0.57 2.57
N LEU A 48 2.98 -0.43 2.81
CA LEU A 48 2.11 -1.59 3.02
C LEU A 48 1.81 -2.26 1.66
N LEU A 49 1.21 -1.51 0.74
CA LEU A 49 0.93 -1.98 -0.63
C LEU A 49 2.18 -1.96 -1.52
N GLY A 50 3.24 -1.25 -1.11
CA GLY A 50 4.57 -1.36 -1.72
C GLY A 50 4.78 -0.58 -3.02
N LEU A 51 3.87 0.32 -3.41
CA LEU A 51 3.92 1.04 -4.69
C LEU A 51 4.74 2.33 -4.57
N ARG A 52 6.04 2.27 -4.88
CA ARG A 52 6.98 3.38 -4.66
C ARG A 52 7.44 4.00 -5.98
N PRO A 53 7.06 5.26 -6.25
CA PRO A 53 7.64 6.04 -7.34
C PRO A 53 9.15 6.22 -7.14
N GLU A 54 9.96 5.79 -8.11
CA GLU A 54 11.41 6.01 -8.14
C GLU A 54 11.81 6.75 -9.42
N ILE A 55 13.08 7.21 -9.51
CA ILE A 55 13.58 8.00 -10.65
C ILE A 55 13.40 7.24 -11.98
N HIS A 56 13.70 5.94 -12.01
CA HIS A 56 13.70 5.14 -13.23
C HIS A 56 12.48 4.21 -13.39
N GLY A 57 11.61 4.14 -12.39
CA GLY A 57 10.54 3.14 -12.39
C GLY A 57 9.51 3.28 -11.28
N LEU A 58 8.56 2.36 -11.27
CA LEU A 58 7.65 2.14 -10.17
C LEU A 58 8.07 0.85 -9.46
N ARG A 59 8.56 0.94 -8.23
CA ARG A 59 8.87 -0.23 -7.44
C ARG A 59 7.60 -0.82 -6.85
N VAL A 60 7.52 -2.14 -6.86
CA VAL A 60 6.44 -2.90 -6.21
C VAL A 60 7.05 -3.86 -5.21
N ASP A 61 7.02 -3.50 -3.93
CA ASP A 61 7.59 -4.28 -2.81
C ASP A 61 6.59 -4.34 -1.64
N PRO A 62 5.51 -5.12 -1.76
CA PRO A 62 4.45 -5.16 -0.75
C PRO A 62 4.93 -5.77 0.57
N CYS A 63 4.44 -5.21 1.68
CA CYS A 63 4.62 -5.75 3.03
C CYS A 63 3.23 -5.86 3.67
N ILE A 64 2.60 -7.02 3.55
CA ILE A 64 1.17 -7.22 3.85
C ILE A 64 0.98 -8.30 4.93
N PRO A 65 -0.18 -8.38 5.59
CA PRO A 65 -0.48 -9.50 6.47
C PRO A 65 -0.47 -10.84 5.71
N GLY A 66 0.11 -11.89 6.30
CA GLY A 66 0.22 -13.22 5.65
C GLY A 66 -1.13 -13.89 5.36
N ALA A 67 -2.20 -13.44 6.03
CA ALA A 67 -3.56 -13.86 5.75
C ALA A 67 -4.11 -13.34 4.41
N TRP A 68 -3.52 -12.30 3.83
CA TRP A 68 -3.94 -11.77 2.53
C TRP A 68 -3.44 -12.67 1.41
N LYS A 69 -4.37 -13.21 0.60
CA LYS A 69 -4.03 -14.01 -0.59
C LYS A 69 -3.55 -13.17 -1.77
N GLY A 70 -3.69 -11.86 -1.68
CA GLY A 70 -3.34 -10.92 -2.73
C GLY A 70 -4.19 -9.66 -2.65
N PHE A 71 -3.94 -8.73 -3.57
CA PHE A 71 -4.75 -7.53 -3.76
C PHE A 71 -4.52 -6.97 -5.18
N ALA A 72 -5.36 -6.02 -5.60
CA ALA A 72 -5.20 -5.32 -6.86
C ALA A 72 -5.20 -3.79 -6.65
N VAL A 73 -4.40 -3.07 -7.43
CA VAL A 73 -4.34 -1.61 -7.42
C VAL A 73 -4.22 -1.08 -8.85
N GLU A 74 -4.96 -0.01 -9.14
CA GLU A 74 -4.72 0.82 -10.31
C GLU A 74 -3.94 2.08 -9.91
N ARG A 75 -2.81 2.33 -10.59
CA ARG A 75 -1.94 3.47 -10.33
C ARG A 75 -1.66 4.21 -11.64
N ARG A 76 -2.02 5.50 -11.69
CA ARG A 76 -1.57 6.41 -12.75
C ARG A 76 -0.16 6.92 -12.48
N PHE A 77 0.85 6.42 -13.17
CA PHE A 77 2.25 6.78 -12.94
C PHE A 77 2.85 7.39 -14.20
N ARG A 78 3.29 8.66 -14.12
CA ARG A 78 3.92 9.41 -15.23
C ARG A 78 3.12 9.35 -16.54
N GLY A 79 1.81 9.59 -16.44
CA GLY A 79 0.88 9.56 -17.59
C GLY A 79 0.38 8.17 -18.00
N LYS A 80 0.98 7.09 -17.47
CA LYS A 80 0.65 5.71 -17.82
C LYS A 80 -0.27 5.07 -16.78
N LEU A 81 -1.17 4.21 -17.21
CA LEU A 81 -2.00 3.40 -16.32
C LEU A 81 -1.29 2.08 -16.02
N VAL A 82 -1.15 1.76 -14.73
CA VAL A 82 -0.51 0.53 -14.26
C VAL A 82 -1.51 -0.21 -13.38
N ARG A 83 -1.94 -1.40 -13.82
CA ARG A 83 -2.80 -2.30 -13.05
C ARG A 83 -1.93 -3.38 -12.45
N VAL A 84 -1.74 -3.31 -11.13
CA VAL A 84 -0.92 -4.25 -10.38
C VAL A 84 -1.84 -5.26 -9.72
N ARG A 85 -1.58 -6.55 -9.96
CA ARG A 85 -2.17 -7.67 -9.25
C ARG A 85 -1.07 -8.35 -8.43
N VAL A 86 -1.23 -8.35 -7.12
CA VAL A 86 -0.32 -9.02 -6.18
C VAL A 86 -0.95 -10.34 -5.77
N GLU A 87 -0.19 -11.42 -5.82
CA GLU A 87 -0.57 -12.77 -5.41
C GLU A 87 0.35 -13.26 -4.29
N ASN A 88 -0.23 -13.87 -3.26
CA ASN A 88 0.50 -14.35 -2.08
C ASN A 88 0.09 -15.79 -1.76
N PRO A 89 0.48 -16.77 -2.59
CA PRO A 89 0.10 -18.17 -2.42
C PRO A 89 0.62 -18.74 -1.09
N ASP A 90 1.83 -18.34 -0.70
CA ASP A 90 2.55 -18.87 0.46
C ASP A 90 2.24 -18.14 1.76
N GLY A 91 1.42 -17.07 1.73
CA GLY A 91 1.05 -16.31 2.91
C GLY A 91 2.23 -15.60 3.58
N VAL A 92 3.26 -15.23 2.82
CA VAL A 92 4.39 -14.46 3.35
C VAL A 92 3.96 -13.04 3.68
N GLN A 93 4.73 -12.37 4.54
CA GLN A 93 4.45 -10.99 4.93
C GLN A 93 5.23 -9.95 4.12
N LYS A 94 6.27 -10.40 3.41
CA LYS A 94 7.11 -9.60 2.51
C LYS A 94 7.93 -10.57 1.64
N GLY A 95 8.45 -10.09 0.52
CA GLY A 95 9.35 -10.82 -0.37
C GLY A 95 8.70 -11.01 -1.74
N VAL A 96 9.28 -10.41 -2.77
CA VAL A 96 8.82 -10.53 -4.15
C VAL A 96 9.62 -11.64 -4.82
N ARG A 97 8.93 -12.70 -5.24
CA ARG A 97 9.53 -13.83 -5.94
C ARG A 97 9.66 -13.56 -7.44
N GLN A 98 8.64 -12.95 -8.03
CA GLN A 98 8.58 -12.70 -9.47
C GLN A 98 7.72 -11.47 -9.77
N VAL A 99 8.12 -10.73 -10.81
CA VAL A 99 7.33 -9.65 -11.41
C VAL A 99 7.22 -9.87 -12.91
N GLU A 100 6.02 -9.69 -13.44
CA GLU A 100 5.75 -9.69 -14.88
C GLU A 100 5.17 -8.34 -15.28
N LEU A 101 5.64 -7.79 -16.40
CA LEU A 101 5.10 -6.60 -17.05
C LEU A 101 4.57 -7.00 -18.42
N ASN A 102 3.25 -6.89 -18.62
CA ASN A 102 2.59 -7.21 -19.88
C ASN A 102 2.88 -8.64 -20.38
N GLY A 103 3.04 -9.61 -19.46
CA GLY A 103 3.37 -11.00 -19.75
C GLY A 103 4.87 -11.30 -19.89
N GLU A 104 5.74 -10.30 -19.78
CA GLU A 104 7.20 -10.49 -19.79
C GLU A 104 7.76 -10.44 -18.37
N ALA A 105 8.51 -11.46 -17.97
CA ALA A 105 9.18 -11.49 -16.67
C ALA A 105 10.25 -10.39 -16.55
N LEU A 106 10.35 -9.79 -15.37
CA LEU A 106 11.37 -8.82 -14.99
C LEU A 106 12.32 -9.43 -13.95
N GLU A 107 13.59 -9.01 -13.99
CA GLU A 107 14.64 -9.47 -13.07
C GLU A 107 14.56 -8.80 -11.69
N ASP A 108 14.03 -7.58 -11.62
CA ASP A 108 13.87 -6.80 -10.39
C ASP A 108 12.39 -6.40 -10.20
N ASN A 109 12.04 -5.98 -8.98
CA ASN A 109 10.74 -5.46 -8.63
C ASN A 109 10.55 -3.97 -8.94
N LEU A 110 11.52 -3.35 -9.62
CA LEU A 110 11.41 -2.01 -10.21
C LEU A 110 10.90 -2.11 -11.64
N ILE A 111 9.65 -1.70 -11.87
CA ILE A 111 9.07 -1.65 -13.22
C ILE A 111 9.64 -0.44 -13.95
N PRO A 112 10.46 -0.61 -15.00
CA PRO A 112 11.16 0.50 -15.63
C PRO A 112 10.21 1.30 -16.52
N VAL A 113 10.22 2.64 -16.40
CA VAL A 113 9.38 3.53 -17.22
C VAL A 113 9.59 3.31 -18.71
N ALA A 114 10.83 3.01 -19.11
CA ALA A 114 11.21 2.79 -20.51
C ALA A 114 10.50 1.58 -21.15
N LYS A 115 10.07 0.58 -20.36
CA LYS A 115 9.34 -0.59 -20.88
C LYS A 115 7.82 -0.46 -20.77
N MET A 116 7.31 0.60 -20.12
CA MET A 116 5.88 0.77 -19.92
C MET A 116 5.18 1.30 -21.18
N LYS A 117 4.03 0.71 -21.51
CA LYS A 117 3.05 1.19 -22.50
C LYS A 117 2.10 2.22 -21.86
N ASP A 118 1.08 2.67 -22.56
CA ASP A 118 0.07 3.57 -21.98
C ASP A 118 -0.83 2.86 -20.97
N ASP A 119 -1.10 1.58 -21.22
CA ASP A 119 -1.80 0.66 -20.34
C ASP A 119 -0.91 -0.54 -20.04
N ASN A 120 -0.75 -0.88 -18.76
CA ASN A 120 0.18 -1.90 -18.30
C ASN A 120 -0.50 -2.84 -17.33
N GLN A 121 -0.34 -4.14 -17.57
CA GLN A 121 -0.66 -5.18 -16.62
C GLN A 121 0.62 -5.62 -15.92
N VAL A 122 0.57 -5.65 -14.59
CA VAL A 122 1.67 -6.09 -13.74
C VAL A 122 1.17 -7.19 -12.85
N VAL A 123 1.83 -8.34 -12.88
CA VAL A 123 1.58 -9.44 -11.94
C VAL A 123 2.79 -9.56 -11.03
N VAL A 124 2.55 -9.59 -9.72
CA VAL A 124 3.58 -9.70 -8.69
C VAL A 124 3.25 -10.91 -7.82
N THR A 125 4.17 -11.86 -7.77
CA THR A 125 4.03 -13.05 -6.92
C THR A 125 4.95 -12.90 -5.73
N LEU A 126 4.37 -12.91 -4.52
CA LEU A 126 5.12 -12.94 -3.28
C LEU A 126 5.58 -14.37 -2.95
N GLY A 127 6.72 -14.48 -2.26
CA GLY A 127 7.27 -15.76 -1.82
C GLY A 127 8.69 -15.61 -1.26
N VAL A 128 9.23 -16.71 -0.75
CA VAL A 128 10.64 -16.79 -0.32
C VAL A 128 11.49 -17.01 -1.58
N THR A 129 12.51 -16.17 -1.79
CA THR A 129 13.52 -16.39 -2.83
C THR A 129 14.32 -17.63 -2.44
N ALA A 130 14.36 -18.64 -3.32
CA ALA A 130 15.14 -19.86 -3.12
C ALA A 130 16.65 -19.57 -3.21
#